data_AF-A0A0G0QAG2-F1
#
_entry.id   AF-A0A0G0QAG2-F1
#
_cell.length_a   1.000
_cell.length_b   1.000
_cell.length_c   1.000
_cell.angle_alpha   90.00
_cell.angle_beta   90.00
_cell.angle_gamma   90.00
#
_symmetry.space_group_name_H-M   'P 1'
#
loop_
_entity.id
_entity.type
_entity.pdbx_description
1 polymer ?
#
loop_
_entity_poly.entity_id
_entity_poly.type
_entity_poly.pdbx_seq_one_letter_code
_entity_poly.pdbx_strand_id
1 'polypeptide(L)'
;MSADNGVYILETKGPEYRVTYASAIDNITYGGYTTPDPDYDGEWNKKEVREYFGNSKVHTSLDEAYKEAEELHKHWEWTEYGICILSYGHKEFPKGT
;
A
#
# COMPACT_ATOMS: atom_id res chain seq x y z
N MET A 1 -11.06 3.36 -20.62
CA MET A 1 -10.57 4.09 -19.44
C MET A 1 -9.93 3.05 -18.55
N SER A 2 -8.63 3.19 -18.27
CA SER A 2 -7.92 2.46 -17.21
C SER A 2 -8.15 3.26 -15.92
N ALA A 3 -8.46 2.59 -14.80
CA ALA A 3 -8.82 3.28 -13.56
C ALA A 3 -7.68 3.25 -12.51
N ASP A 4 -6.53 2.70 -12.87
CA ASP A 4 -5.27 2.74 -12.09
C ASP A 4 -5.52 2.46 -10.59
N ASN A 5 -6.32 1.42 -10.31
CA ASN A 5 -6.87 1.12 -8.99
C ASN A 5 -6.57 -0.31 -8.53
N GLY A 6 -6.49 -0.48 -7.21
CA GLY A 6 -6.20 -1.77 -6.60
C GLY A 6 -6.41 -1.76 -5.10
N VAL A 7 -6.32 -2.95 -4.51
CA VAL A 7 -6.18 -3.14 -3.07
C VAL A 7 -4.71 -3.36 -2.77
N TYR A 8 -4.17 -2.60 -1.84
CA TYR A 8 -2.74 -2.59 -1.54
C TYR A 8 -2.51 -2.97 -0.08
N ILE A 9 -1.55 -3.87 0.12
CA ILE A 9 -1.00 -4.24 1.41
C ILE A 9 0.37 -3.57 1.53
N LEU A 10 0.49 -2.56 2.37
CA LEU A 10 1.76 -1.92 2.68
C LEU A 10 2.45 -2.67 3.81
N GLU A 11 3.62 -3.24 3.52
CA GLU A 11 4.55 -3.78 4.52
C GLU A 11 5.57 -2.71 4.90
N THR A 12 5.69 -2.43 6.19
CA THR A 12 6.72 -1.52 6.72
C THR A 12 7.54 -2.22 7.79
N LYS A 13 8.61 -1.56 8.26
CA LYS A 13 9.54 -2.10 9.25
C LYS A 13 8.85 -2.57 10.53
N GLY A 14 9.12 -3.83 10.87
CA GLY A 14 8.46 -4.56 11.94
C GLY A 14 7.33 -5.45 11.39
N PRO A 15 6.58 -6.14 12.25
CA PRO A 15 5.33 -6.79 11.83
C PRO A 15 4.25 -5.72 11.68
N GLU A 16 4.38 -4.82 10.69
CA GLU A 16 3.41 -3.75 10.43
C GLU A 16 2.92 -3.81 8.98
N TYR A 17 1.69 -4.31 8.83
CA TYR A 17 0.97 -4.39 7.57
C TYR A 17 -0.29 -3.52 7.62
N ARG A 18 -0.54 -2.74 6.56
CA ARG A 18 -1.72 -1.87 6.43
C ARG A 18 -2.40 -2.13 5.09
N VAL A 19 -3.72 -2.18 5.07
CA VAL A 19 -4.50 -2.47 3.86
C VAL A 19 -5.30 -1.25 3.45
N THR A 20 -5.34 -0.95 2.15
CA THR A 20 -6.18 0.12 1.62
C THR A 20 -6.62 -0.19 0.19
N TYR A 21 -7.71 0.44 -0.26
CA TYR A 21 -8.05 0.53 -1.66
C TYR A 21 -7.66 1.92 -2.13
N ALA A 22 -6.92 2.02 -3.24
CA ALA A 22 -6.45 3.30 -3.75
C ALA A 22 -6.45 3.32 -5.28
N SER A 23 -6.54 4.54 -5.81
CA SER A 23 -6.16 4.85 -7.18
C SER A 23 -4.86 5.65 -7.17
N ALA A 24 -4.05 5.54 -8.23
CA ALA A 24 -2.78 6.27 -8.36
C ALA A 24 -1.82 6.02 -7.19
N ILE A 25 -1.67 4.75 -6.81
CA ILE A 25 -0.80 4.31 -5.71
C ILE A 25 0.66 4.73 -5.92
N ASP A 26 1.06 4.97 -7.17
CA ASP A 26 2.39 5.43 -7.56
C ASP A 26 2.83 6.75 -6.93
N ASN A 27 1.89 7.54 -6.41
CA ASN A 27 2.20 8.79 -5.75
C ASN A 27 2.84 8.62 -4.35
N ILE A 28 2.91 7.40 -3.81
CA ILE A 28 3.53 7.16 -2.49
C ILE A 28 5.05 7.34 -2.48
N THR A 29 5.71 7.32 -3.64
CA THR A 29 7.14 7.63 -3.79
C THR A 29 7.34 8.83 -4.71
N TYR A 30 8.30 9.68 -4.40
CA TYR A 30 8.79 10.68 -5.34
C TYR A 30 9.56 9.95 -6.45
N GLY A 31 9.08 10.05 -7.68
CA GLY A 31 9.67 9.36 -8.84
C GLY A 31 8.67 8.52 -9.64
N GLY A 32 7.53 8.17 -9.06
CA GLY A 32 6.38 7.62 -9.80
C GLY A 32 6.57 6.23 -10.41
N TYR A 33 7.44 5.40 -9.82
CA TYR A 33 7.60 4.00 -10.24
C TYR A 33 7.13 3.07 -9.12
N THR A 34 6.07 2.30 -9.39
CA THR A 34 5.51 1.27 -8.49
C THR A 34 5.86 -0.14 -8.85
N THR A 35 6.57 -0.34 -9.95
CA THR A 35 7.41 -1.51 -10.03
C THR A 35 8.37 -1.43 -8.84
N PRO A 36 8.36 -2.40 -7.91
CA PRO A 36 9.42 -2.54 -6.94
C PRO A 36 10.68 -2.85 -7.73
N ASP A 37 11.32 -1.81 -8.24
CA ASP A 37 12.69 -1.89 -8.65
C ASP A 37 13.46 -2.07 -7.34
N PRO A 38 14.07 -3.25 -7.10
CA PRO A 38 14.83 -3.48 -5.89
C PRO A 38 15.99 -2.49 -5.72
N ASP A 39 16.38 -1.78 -6.79
CA ASP A 39 17.39 -0.72 -6.80
C ASP A 39 16.78 0.70 -6.68
N TYR A 40 15.47 0.88 -6.86
CA TYR A 40 14.79 2.17 -6.73
C TYR A 40 13.79 2.20 -5.56
N ASP A 41 14.36 2.36 -4.37
CA ASP A 41 13.66 2.60 -3.13
C ASP A 41 13.41 4.10 -2.91
N GLY A 42 12.61 4.72 -3.80
CA GLY A 42 12.39 6.17 -3.82
C GLY A 42 12.05 6.79 -2.46
N GLU A 43 12.32 8.09 -2.32
CA GLU A 43 11.92 8.86 -1.14
C GLU A 43 10.39 8.81 -1.00
N TRP A 44 9.89 8.47 0.19
CA TRP A 44 8.47 8.44 0.42
C TRP A 44 7.85 9.82 0.32
N ASN A 45 6.78 9.92 -0.45
CA ASN A 45 5.82 11.00 -0.31
C ASN A 45 4.98 10.71 0.95
N LYS A 46 5.51 11.11 2.11
CA LYS A 46 4.92 10.84 3.44
C LYS A 46 3.48 11.32 3.56
N LYS A 47 3.09 12.34 2.79
CA LYS A 47 1.71 12.83 2.72
C LYS A 47 0.79 11.76 2.12
N GLU A 48 1.12 11.25 0.94
CA GLU A 48 0.31 10.25 0.23
C GLU A 48 0.30 8.90 0.95
N VAL A 49 1.44 8.46 1.50
CA VAL A 49 1.50 7.25 2.34
C VAL A 49 0.50 7.34 3.51
N ARG A 50 0.38 8.51 4.14
CA ARG A 50 -0.59 8.72 5.23
C ARG A 50 -2.02 8.88 4.74
N GLU A 51 -2.23 9.56 3.62
CA GLU A 51 -3.56 9.71 3.03
C GLU A 51 -4.17 8.33 2.75
N TYR A 52 -3.39 7.42 2.17
CA TYR A 52 -3.87 6.09 1.81
C TYR A 52 -3.91 5.10 2.97
N PHE A 53 -2.92 5.11 3.88
CA PHE A 53 -2.75 4.06 4.90
C PHE A 53 -2.83 4.54 6.35
N GLY A 54 -2.91 5.85 6.58
CA GLY A 54 -2.82 6.45 7.93
C GLY A 54 -3.97 6.05 8.85
N ASN A 55 -5.16 5.84 8.29
CA ASN A 55 -6.35 5.38 9.01
C ASN A 55 -6.59 3.87 8.92
N SER A 56 -5.76 3.15 8.15
CA SER A 56 -5.87 1.70 8.03
C SER A 56 -5.53 1.01 9.34
N LYS A 57 -6.21 -0.10 9.61
CA LYS A 57 -5.85 -1.01 10.69
C LYS A 57 -4.43 -1.52 10.49
N VAL A 58 -3.66 -1.61 11.58
CA VAL A 58 -2.37 -2.28 11.60
C VAL A 58 -2.58 -3.76 11.91
N HIS A 59 -2.03 -4.61 11.05
CA HIS A 59 -1.94 -6.05 11.26
C HIS A 59 -0.49 -6.44 11.53
N THR A 60 -0.30 -7.47 12.35
CA THR A 60 1.04 -7.99 12.69
C THR A 60 1.41 -9.24 11.91
N SER A 61 0.52 -9.73 11.05
CA SER A 61 0.77 -10.85 10.16
C SER A 61 0.28 -10.54 8.75
N LEU A 62 1.02 -11.04 7.76
CA LEU A 62 0.65 -10.93 6.35
C LEU A 62 -0.67 -11.67 6.08
N ASP A 63 -0.93 -12.81 6.73
CA ASP A 63 -2.17 -13.57 6.58
C ASP A 63 -3.42 -12.79 7.01
N GLU A 64 -3.33 -12.04 8.12
CA GLU A 64 -4.44 -11.17 8.56
C GLU A 64 -4.67 -10.00 7.60
N ALA A 65 -3.59 -9.39 7.11
CA ALA A 65 -3.67 -8.33 6.12
C ALA A 65 -4.28 -8.85 4.80
N TYR A 66 -3.91 -10.05 4.36
CA TYR A 66 -4.48 -10.67 3.16
C TYR A 66 -5.97 -10.94 3.30
N LYS A 67 -6.43 -11.45 4.44
CA LYS A 67 -7.86 -11.65 4.69
C LYS A 67 -8.64 -10.34 4.56
N GLU A 68 -8.12 -9.25 5.13
CA GLU A 68 -8.74 -7.93 4.97
C GLU A 68 -8.70 -7.44 3.51
N ALA A 69 -7.59 -7.67 2.81
CA ALA A 69 -7.47 -7.31 1.40
C ALA A 69 -8.46 -8.06 0.50
N GLU A 70 -8.67 -9.36 0.75
CA GLU A 70 -9.67 -10.16 0.03
C GLU A 70 -11.10 -9.66 0.30
N GLU A 71 -11.43 -9.37 1.56
CA GLU A 71 -12.73 -8.79 1.90
C GLU A 71 -12.91 -7.42 1.25
N LEU A 72 -11.91 -6.54 1.30
CA LEU A 72 -11.96 -5.24 0.67
C LEU A 72 -12.11 -5.36 -0.85
N HIS A 73 -11.37 -6.27 -1.48
CA HIS A 73 -11.45 -6.53 -2.93
C HIS A 73 -12.86 -6.99 -3.35
N LYS A 74 -13.54 -7.82 -2.56
CA LYS A 74 -14.93 -8.25 -2.83
C LYS A 74 -15.94 -7.09 -2.80
N HIS A 75 -15.65 -5.99 -2.10
CA HIS A 75 -16.52 -4.81 -2.05
C HIS A 75 -16.47 -3.98 -3.33
N TRP A 76 -15.45 -4.15 -4.17
CA TRP A 76 -15.28 -3.41 -5.42
C TRP A 76 -15.64 -4.31 -6.61
N GLU A 77 -16.50 -3.81 -7.50
CA GLU A 77 -16.92 -4.57 -8.68
C GLU A 77 -15.76 -4.84 -9.66
N TRP A 78 -14.76 -3.97 -9.67
CA TRP A 78 -13.60 -4.07 -10.54
C TRP A 78 -12.36 -3.37 -9.96
N THR A 79 -11.22 -4.05 -10.02
CA THR A 79 -9.90 -3.49 -9.74
C THR A 79 -8.95 -3.83 -10.90
N GLU A 80 -8.13 -2.88 -11.33
CA GLU A 80 -7.18 -3.08 -12.43
C GLU A 80 -6.00 -3.95 -12.02
N TYR A 81 -5.50 -3.73 -10.80
CA TYR A 81 -4.32 -4.41 -10.28
C TYR A 81 -4.61 -5.51 -9.27
N GLY A 82 -5.88 -5.78 -8.95
CA GLY A 82 -6.23 -6.79 -7.96
C GLY A 82 -5.72 -6.43 -6.55
N ILE A 83 -5.11 -7.41 -5.89
CA ILE A 83 -4.44 -7.23 -4.60
C ILE A 83 -2.91 -7.22 -4.83
N CYS A 84 -2.25 -6.17 -4.37
CA CYS A 84 -0.81 -5.96 -4.52
C CYS A 84 -0.12 -5.78 -3.16
N ILE A 85 1.09 -6.31 -3.01
CA ILE A 85 1.95 -6.05 -1.84
C ILE A 85 2.97 -4.97 -2.20
N LEU A 86 3.04 -3.96 -1.35
CA LEU A 86 4.04 -2.89 -1.38
C LEU A 86 5.07 -3.19 -0.28
N SER A 87 6.17 -3.84 -0.67
CA SER A 87 7.20 -4.32 0.27
C SER A 87 8.21 -3.23 0.63
N TYR A 88 8.02 -2.57 1.77
CA TYR A 88 8.95 -1.59 2.35
C TYR A 88 9.37 -1.98 3.77
N GLY A 89 9.61 -3.27 4.01
CA GLY A 89 9.98 -3.83 5.33
C GLY A 89 11.24 -3.24 5.98
N HIS A 90 12.02 -2.41 5.27
CA HIS A 90 13.16 -1.66 5.78
C HIS A 90 12.83 -0.21 6.19
N LYS A 91 11.68 0.36 5.79
CA LYS A 91 11.26 1.72 6.14
C LYS A 91 10.22 1.74 7.26
N GLU A 92 10.35 2.66 8.21
CA GLU A 92 9.33 2.88 9.25
C GLU A 92 8.17 3.69 8.70
N PHE A 93 6.92 3.28 8.95
CA PHE A 93 5.73 4.04 8.59
C PHE A 93 5.83 5.51 9.06
N PRO A 94 5.42 6.51 8.26
CA PRO A 94 5.70 7.90 8.59
C PRO A 94 4.92 8.35 9.83
N LYS A 95 5.61 8.62 10.95
CA LYS A 95 5.05 9.18 12.19
C LYS A 95 4.82 10.69 12.08
N GLY A 96 3.58 11.20 12.27
CA GLY A 96 3.21 12.62 12.49
C GLY A 96 3.79 13.72 11.58
N THR A 97 3.15 14.89 11.47
CA THR A 97 3.83 16.09 10.92
C THR A 97 4.82 16.64 11.91
#